data_AF-A0AA97CJ53-F1
#
_entry.id   AF-A0AA97CJ53-F1
#
_cell.length_a   1.000
_cell.length_b   1.000
_cell.length_c   1.000
_cell.angle_alpha   90.00
_cell.angle_beta   90.00
_cell.angle_gamma   90.00
#
_symmetry.space_group_name_H-M   'P 1'
#
loop_
_entity.id
_entity.type
_entity.pdbx_description
1 polymer ?
#
loop_
_entity_poly.entity_id
_entity_poly.type
_entity_poly.pdbx_seq_one_letter_code
_entity_poly.pdbx_strand_id
1 'polypeptide(L)'
;MTDKLKEEINALQQEVARGHVYEWELHRLNLLLLVIEHYLSENNAKEAHLWAQSIFQWIDSEFYEEMKSNTGDINAWFNKQMEGAVSTEQALKITRELYPEIEKLRTA
;
A
#
# COMPACT_ATOMS: atom_id res chain seq x y z
N MET A 1 17.39 21.47 20.50
CA MET A 1 16.35 20.88 19.64
C MET A 1 15.06 21.64 19.87
N THR A 2 14.48 22.22 18.82
CA THR A 2 13.23 23.00 18.91
C THR A 2 12.03 22.06 19.09
N ASP A 3 10.91 22.56 19.60
CA ASP A 3 9.71 21.73 19.78
C ASP A 3 9.12 21.29 18.43
N LYS A 4 9.14 22.16 17.42
CA LYS A 4 8.79 21.81 16.03
C LYS A 4 9.64 20.68 15.45
N LEU A 5 10.95 20.67 15.73
CA LEU A 5 11.83 19.58 15.28
C LEU A 5 11.48 18.24 15.97
N LYS A 6 11.09 18.26 17.26
CA LYS A 6 10.61 17.05 17.94
C LYS A 6 9.30 16.53 17.33
N GLU A 7 8.39 17.43 16.97
CA GLU A 7 7.12 17.09 16.32
C GLU A 7 7.37 16.43 14.96
N GLU A 8 8.23 17.00 14.12
CA GLU A 8 8.59 16.42 12.82
C GLU A 8 9.26 15.04 12.99
N ILE A 9 10.14 14.86 13.98
CA ILE A 9 10.77 13.56 14.27
C ILE A 9 9.72 12.52 14.67
N ASN A 10 8.80 12.87 15.57
CA ASN A 10 7.74 11.96 16.00
C ASN A 10 6.83 11.57 14.83
N ALA A 11 6.47 12.53 13.98
CA ALA A 11 5.65 12.27 12.79
C ALA A 11 6.37 11.33 11.81
N LEU A 12 7.66 11.54 11.54
CA LEU A 12 8.46 10.66 10.68
C LEU A 12 8.58 9.24 11.25
N GLN A 13 8.77 9.09 12.56
CA GLN A 13 8.79 7.78 13.20
C GLN A 13 7.46 7.05 13.05
N GLN A 14 6.34 7.76 13.15
CA GLN A 14 5.01 7.18 12.89
C GLN A 14 4.83 6.78 11.42
N GLU A 15 5.28 7.61 10.46
CA GLU A 15 5.23 7.24 9.04
C GLU A 15 6.09 6.02 8.72
N VAL A 16 7.30 5.94 9.27
CA VAL A 16 8.17 4.77 9.09
C VAL A 16 7.53 3.52 9.70
N ALA A 17 6.92 3.64 10.89
CA ALA A 17 6.19 2.53 11.50
C ALA A 17 5.01 2.07 10.61
N ARG A 18 4.25 3.00 10.04
CA ARG A 18 3.20 2.69 9.05
C ARG A 18 3.78 1.99 7.81
N GLY A 19 4.89 2.50 7.28
CA GLY A 19 5.59 1.90 6.13
C GLY A 19 5.98 0.45 6.37
N HIS A 20 6.47 0.11 7.56
CA HIS A 20 6.77 -1.27 7.94
C HIS A 20 5.51 -2.15 7.99
N VAL A 21 4.39 -1.64 8.53
CA VAL A 21 3.12 -2.38 8.50
C VAL A 21 2.69 -2.68 7.06
N TYR A 22 2.74 -1.67 6.18
CA TYR A 22 2.41 -1.86 4.76
C TYR A 22 3.35 -2.83 4.05
N GLU A 23 4.64 -2.84 4.38
CA GLU A 23 5.59 -3.81 3.83
C GLU A 23 5.20 -5.26 4.15
N TRP A 24 4.79 -5.53 5.40
CA TRP A 24 4.29 -6.84 5.80
C TRP A 24 3.00 -7.21 5.07
N GLU A 25 2.08 -6.26 4.90
CA GLU A 25 0.85 -6.48 4.15
C GLU A 25 1.11 -6.81 2.68
N LEU A 26 2.02 -6.08 2.03
CA LEU A 26 2.45 -6.34 0.66
C LEU A 26 3.13 -7.71 0.53
N HIS A 27 4.02 -8.06 1.47
CA HIS A 27 4.66 -9.37 1.48
C HIS A 27 3.64 -10.50 1.58
N ARG A 28 2.66 -10.35 2.47
CA ARG A 28 1.55 -11.31 2.63
C ARG A 28 0.71 -11.44 1.36
N LEU A 29 0.37 -10.33 0.70
CA LEU A 29 -0.35 -10.35 -0.58
C LEU A 29 0.44 -11.10 -1.67
N ASN A 30 1.76 -10.87 -1.76
CA ASN A 30 2.62 -11.59 -2.69
C ASN A 30 2.64 -13.10 -2.42
N LEU A 31 2.73 -13.52 -1.15
CA LEU A 31 2.67 -14.93 -0.78
C LEU A 31 1.33 -15.57 -1.18
N LEU A 32 0.22 -14.87 -0.97
CA LEU A 32 -1.10 -15.35 -1.37
C LEU A 32 -1.20 -15.54 -2.88
N LEU A 33 -0.67 -14.60 -3.67
CA LEU A 33 -0.64 -14.72 -5.14
C LEU A 33 0.12 -15.96 -5.60
N LEU A 34 1.27 -16.26 -4.97
CA LEU A 34 2.06 -17.47 -5.26
C LEU A 34 1.27 -18.76 -4.91
N VAL A 35 0.56 -18.77 -3.80
CA VAL A 35 -0.28 -19.92 -3.40
C VAL A 35 -1.44 -20.12 -4.38
N ILE A 36 -2.10 -19.03 -4.78
CA ILE A 36 -3.18 -19.06 -5.79
C ILE A 36 -2.65 -19.60 -7.12
N GLU A 37 -1.51 -19.07 -7.59
CA GLU A 37 -0.86 -19.52 -8.82
C GLU A 37 -0.54 -21.02 -8.75
N HIS A 38 0.03 -21.49 -7.64
CA HIS A 38 0.33 -22.92 -7.45
C HIS A 38 -0.91 -23.79 -7.62
N TYR A 39 -2.03 -23.47 -6.96
CA TYR A 39 -3.26 -24.26 -7.11
C TYR A 39 -3.86 -24.17 -8.51
N LEU A 40 -3.74 -23.02 -9.19
CA LEU A 40 -4.15 -22.92 -10.59
C LEU A 40 -3.31 -23.82 -11.50
N SER A 41 -2.00 -23.90 -11.26
CA SER A 41 -1.09 -24.77 -12.04
C SER A 41 -1.40 -26.26 -11.86
N GLU A 42 -1.95 -26.65 -10.71
CA GLU A 42 -2.44 -28.00 -10.40
C GLU A 42 -3.89 -28.24 -10.88
N ASN A 43 -4.47 -27.33 -11.67
CA ASN A 43 -5.89 -27.34 -12.08
C ASN A 43 -6.89 -27.38 -10.90
N ASN A 44 -6.50 -26.90 -9.71
CA ASN A 44 -7.33 -26.85 -8.52
C ASN A 44 -7.94 -25.44 -8.33
N ALA A 45 -8.85 -25.07 -9.23
CA ALA A 45 -9.51 -23.76 -9.21
C ALA A 45 -10.31 -23.48 -7.92
N LYS A 46 -10.80 -24.53 -7.24
CA LYS A 46 -11.54 -24.39 -5.98
C LYS A 46 -10.64 -23.85 -4.87
N GLU A 47 -9.49 -24.45 -4.65
CA GLU A 47 -8.53 -23.97 -3.64
C GLU A 47 -7.99 -22.60 -4.00
N ALA A 48 -7.64 -22.38 -5.27
CA ALA A 48 -7.22 -21.06 -5.75
C ALA A 48 -8.27 -19.97 -5.41
N HIS A 49 -9.56 -20.26 -5.61
CA HIS A 49 -10.64 -19.33 -5.29
C HIS A 49 -10.77 -19.07 -3.77
N LEU A 50 -10.64 -20.10 -2.94
CA LEU A 50 -10.68 -19.95 -1.47
C LEU A 50 -9.53 -19.04 -0.97
N TRP A 51 -8.32 -19.24 -1.48
CA TRP A 51 -7.18 -18.39 -1.16
C TRP A 51 -7.38 -16.95 -1.66
N ALA A 52 -7.93 -16.77 -2.86
CA ALA A 52 -8.27 -15.43 -3.36
C ALA A 52 -9.32 -14.73 -2.49
N GLN A 53 -10.33 -15.44 -2.01
CA GLN A 53 -11.34 -14.87 -1.11
C GLN A 53 -10.78 -14.49 0.26
N SER A 54 -9.76 -15.19 0.75
CA SER A 54 -9.12 -14.88 2.04
C SER A 54 -8.52 -13.47 2.09
N ILE A 55 -8.12 -12.93 0.93
CA ILE A 55 -7.64 -11.55 0.79
C ILE A 55 -8.67 -10.55 1.34
N PHE A 56 -9.96 -10.77 1.05
CA PHE A 56 -11.03 -9.83 1.42
C PHE A 56 -11.33 -9.79 2.91
N GLN A 57 -10.83 -10.73 3.71
CA GLN A 57 -10.93 -10.65 5.17
C GLN A 57 -10.03 -9.53 5.73
N TRP A 58 -9.07 -9.05 4.94
CA TRP A 58 -8.00 -8.17 5.39
C TRP A 58 -7.92 -6.86 4.60
N ILE A 59 -8.66 -6.75 3.50
CA ILE A 59 -8.85 -5.48 2.80
C ILE A 59 -10.06 -4.77 3.42
N ASP A 60 -10.02 -3.45 3.44
CA ASP A 60 -11.18 -2.62 3.77
C ASP A 60 -12.39 -3.00 2.91
N SER A 61 -13.51 -3.32 3.56
CA SER A 61 -14.76 -3.69 2.92
C SER A 61 -15.27 -2.62 1.94
N GLU A 62 -14.94 -1.35 2.15
CA GLU A 62 -15.37 -0.25 1.28
C GLU A 62 -14.80 -0.37 -0.13
N PHE A 63 -13.52 -0.73 -0.27
CA PHE A 63 -12.86 -0.92 -1.57
C PHE A 63 -13.48 -2.07 -2.36
N TYR A 64 -13.87 -3.15 -1.67
CA TYR A 64 -14.46 -4.32 -2.33
C TYR A 64 -15.87 -4.03 -2.87
N GLU A 65 -16.68 -3.30 -2.10
CA GLU A 65 -18.02 -2.90 -2.56
C GLU A 65 -17.95 -1.86 -3.69
N GLU A 66 -16.98 -0.92 -3.64
CA GLU A 66 -16.75 0.01 -4.74
C GLU A 66 -16.39 -0.74 -6.03
N MET A 67 -15.47 -1.70 -5.96
CA MET A 67 -15.09 -2.53 -7.10
C MET A 67 -16.29 -3.23 -7.75
N LYS A 68 -17.18 -3.84 -6.94
CA LYS A 68 -18.39 -4.51 -7.45
C LYS A 68 -19.29 -3.57 -8.24
N SER A 69 -19.42 -2.32 -7.79
CA SER A 69 -20.22 -1.30 -8.47
C SER A 69 -19.63 -0.85 -9.82
N ASN A 70 -18.35 -1.16 -10.07
CA ASN A 70 -17.61 -0.80 -11.29
C ASN A 70 -17.32 -2.00 -12.22
N THR A 71 -18.00 -3.13 -12.05
CA THR A 71 -17.79 -4.36 -12.84
C THR A 71 -17.98 -4.19 -14.35
N GLY A 72 -18.72 -3.17 -14.79
CA GLY A 72 -18.91 -2.84 -16.21
C GLY A 72 -17.64 -2.37 -16.92
N ASP A 73 -16.66 -1.82 -16.20
CA ASP A 73 -15.33 -1.47 -16.71
C ASP A 73 -14.28 -1.52 -15.59
N ILE A 74 -13.94 -2.74 -15.19
CA ILE A 74 -13.00 -2.98 -14.09
C ILE A 74 -11.59 -2.42 -14.38
N ASN A 75 -11.21 -2.36 -15.66
CA ASN A 75 -9.90 -1.86 -16.07
C ASN A 75 -9.82 -0.35 -15.91
N ALA A 76 -10.85 0.39 -16.32
CA ALA A 76 -10.90 1.84 -16.08
C ALA A 76 -10.92 2.17 -14.60
N TRP A 77 -11.68 1.41 -13.79
CA TRP A 77 -11.67 1.56 -12.34
C TRP A 77 -10.27 1.34 -11.75
N PHE A 78 -9.61 0.24 -12.11
CA PHE A 78 -8.24 -0.04 -11.64
C PHE A 78 -7.27 1.07 -12.02
N ASN A 79 -7.27 1.49 -13.29
CA ASN A 79 -6.37 2.54 -13.77
C ASN A 79 -6.57 3.85 -12.99
N LYS A 80 -7.82 4.20 -12.69
CA LYS A 80 -8.16 5.37 -11.88
C LYS A 80 -7.60 5.28 -10.46
N GLN A 81 -7.62 4.10 -9.83
CA GLN A 81 -7.00 3.92 -8.50
C GLN A 81 -5.47 4.09 -8.54
N MET A 82 -4.86 3.81 -9.69
CA MET A 82 -3.43 3.99 -9.92
C MET A 82 -3.06 5.42 -10.36
N GLU A 83 -4.04 6.26 -10.70
CA GLU A 83 -3.80 7.67 -11.03
C GLU A 83 -3.26 8.41 -9.80
N GLY A 84 -2.00 8.85 -9.88
CA GLY A 84 -1.32 9.49 -8.76
C GLY A 84 -0.32 8.60 -8.04
N ALA A 85 -0.07 7.38 -8.52
CA ALA A 85 1.08 6.60 -8.09
C ALA A 85 2.37 7.40 -8.31
N VAL A 86 3.08 7.69 -7.21
CA VAL A 86 4.32 8.48 -7.23
C VAL A 86 5.54 7.58 -7.25
N SER A 87 6.60 8.02 -7.94
CA SER A 87 7.90 7.37 -7.84
C SER A 87 8.52 7.56 -6.46
N THR A 88 9.52 6.75 -6.11
CA THR A 88 10.31 6.93 -4.88
C THR A 88 10.91 8.34 -4.79
N GLU A 89 11.39 8.89 -5.91
CA GLU A 89 11.96 10.24 -5.96
C GLU A 89 10.91 11.32 -5.68
N GLN A 90 9.71 11.18 -6.25
CA GLN A 90 8.60 12.11 -6.01
C GLN A 90 8.10 12.02 -4.55
N ALA A 91 7.96 10.82 -4.02
CA ALA A 91 7.61 10.60 -2.62
C ALA A 91 8.63 11.27 -1.68
N LEU A 92 9.94 11.08 -1.92
CA LEU A 92 11.01 11.72 -1.15
C LEU A 92 10.93 13.25 -1.21
N LYS A 93 10.61 13.83 -2.37
CA LYS A 93 10.44 15.27 -2.51
C LYS A 93 9.28 15.77 -1.62
N ILE A 94 8.12 15.11 -1.68
CA ILE A 94 6.96 15.44 -0.85
C ILE A 94 7.31 15.34 0.63
N THR A 95 7.99 14.25 1.05
CA THR A 95 8.44 14.06 2.44
C THR A 95 9.31 15.23 2.91
N ARG A 96 10.28 15.67 2.10
CA ARG A 96 11.15 16.81 2.48
C ARG A 96 10.38 18.12 2.62
N GLU A 97 9.37 18.34 1.78
CA GLU A 97 8.49 19.51 1.86
C GLU A 97 7.62 19.48 3.13
N LEU A 98 7.22 18.30 3.61
CA LEU A 98 6.43 18.12 4.83
C LEU A 98 7.24 18.25 6.13
N TYR A 99 8.56 18.00 6.10
CA TYR A 99 9.44 18.04 7.28
C TYR A 99 10.60 19.03 7.12
N PRO A 100 10.32 20.35 7.05
CA PRO A 100 11.31 21.36 6.72
C PRO A 100 12.39 21.57 7.80
N GLU A 101 12.11 21.35 9.09
CA GLU A 101 13.16 21.48 10.11
C GLU A 101 14.17 20.33 10.03
N ILE A 102 13.72 19.13 9.66
CA ILE A 102 14.61 17.99 9.41
C ILE A 102 15.43 18.20 8.12
N GLU A 103 14.81 18.72 7.06
CA GLU A 103 15.52 18.99 5.81
C GLU A 103 16.63 20.04 5.98
N LYS A 104 16.41 21.06 6.83
CA LYS A 104 17.47 22.01 7.20
C LYS A 104 18.67 21.32 7.84
N LEU A 105 18.46 20.32 8.70
CA LEU A 105 19.55 19.56 9.31
C LEU A 105 20.30 18.69 8.30
N ARG A 106 19.61 18.13 7.31
CA ARG A 106 20.22 17.29 6.25
C ARG A 106 21.14 18.09 5.32
N THR A 107 20.88 19.39 5.16
CA THR A 107 21.53 20.28 4.20
C THR A 107 22.52 21.27 4.82
N ALA A 108 22.68 21.23 6.15
CA ALA A 108 23.68 21.99 6.91
C ALA A 108 25.06 21.33 6.84
#